data_AF-A0A850DLH2-F1
#
_entry.id   AF-A0A850DLH2-F1
#
_cell.length_a   1.000
_cell.length_b   1.000
_cell.length_c   1.000
_cell.angle_alpha   90.00
_cell.angle_beta   90.00
_cell.angle_gamma   90.00
#
_symmetry.space_group_name_H-M   'P 1'
#
loop_
_entity.id
_entity.type
_entity.pdbx_description
1 polymer ?
#
loop_
_entity_poly.entity_id
_entity_poly.type
_entity_poly.pdbx_seq_one_letter_code
_entity_poly.pdbx_strand_id
1 'polypeptide(L)'
;FDAYLFFTPEAVPRNALLLDRAAQRRAEQPGCLHAGMDLYKWCYKLIPLTDSDLLLDCFELALSARELDMRASPYDLTAYGYSPVQIETATGRADYARAQSDIAARAAPLRARLLDRCHTLLRHPT
;
A
#
# COMPACT_ATOMS: atom_id res chain seq x y z
N PHE A 1 -0.33 -2.44 -13.36
CA PHE A 1 0.66 -2.83 -14.38
C PHE A 1 1.70 -3.75 -13.76
N ASP A 2 2.40 -3.33 -12.70
CA ASP A 2 3.50 -4.12 -12.10
C ASP A 2 3.12 -5.54 -11.67
N ALA A 3 1.86 -5.77 -11.28
CA ALA A 3 1.35 -7.12 -10.98
C ALA A 3 1.45 -8.10 -12.17
N TYR A 4 1.40 -7.61 -13.42
CA TYR A 4 1.48 -8.46 -14.62
C TYR A 4 2.85 -9.15 -14.77
N LEU A 5 3.89 -8.64 -14.11
CA LEU A 5 5.22 -9.28 -14.07
C LEU A 5 5.16 -10.67 -13.42
N PHE A 6 4.13 -10.95 -12.62
CA PHE A 6 3.93 -12.21 -11.91
C PHE A 6 2.83 -13.07 -12.54
N PHE A 7 2.17 -12.58 -13.61
CA PHE A 7 1.05 -13.29 -14.24
C PHE A 7 1.57 -14.19 -15.35
N THR A 8 0.96 -15.37 -15.52
CA THR A 8 1.16 -16.15 -16.74
C THR A 8 0.48 -15.44 -17.92
N PRO A 9 0.91 -15.69 -19.18
CA PRO A 9 0.27 -15.09 -20.35
C PRO A 9 -1.26 -15.29 -20.40
N GLU A 10 -1.75 -16.44 -19.93
CA GLU A 10 -3.17 -16.80 -19.88
C GLU A 10 -3.96 -16.05 -18.79
N ALA A 11 -3.27 -15.54 -17.76
CA ALA A 11 -3.89 -14.79 -16.67
C ALA A 11 -4.09 -13.30 -17.02
N VAL A 12 -3.22 -12.72 -17.85
CA VAL A 12 -3.28 -11.31 -18.27
C VAL A 12 -4.67 -10.89 -18.82
N PRO A 13 -5.30 -11.62 -19.78
CA PRO A 13 -6.59 -11.20 -20.35
C PRO A 13 -7.78 -11.33 -19.37
N ARG A 14 -7.60 -11.92 -18.19
CA ARG A 14 -8.67 -12.07 -17.18
C ARG A 14 -8.85 -10.85 -16.27
N ASN A 15 -7.98 -9.85 -16.37
CA ASN A 15 -8.13 -8.61 -15.61
C ASN A 15 -9.34 -7.81 -16.11
N ALA A 16 -10.10 -7.21 -15.18
CA ALA A 16 -11.23 -6.35 -15.52
C ALA A 16 -10.81 -5.10 -16.33
N LEU A 17 -9.56 -4.65 -16.14
CA LEU A 17 -8.97 -3.52 -16.87
C LEU A 17 -7.59 -3.94 -17.36
N LEU A 18 -7.28 -3.65 -18.63
CA LEU A 18 -5.93 -3.76 -19.13
C LEU A 18 -5.11 -2.58 -18.60
N LEU A 19 -4.17 -2.89 -17.71
CA LEU A 19 -3.26 -1.90 -17.14
C LEU A 19 -2.02 -1.75 -18.03
N ASP A 20 -1.64 -0.51 -18.34
CA ASP A 20 -0.36 -0.17 -18.96
C ASP A 20 0.40 0.85 -18.11
N ARG A 21 1.69 1.06 -18.42
CA ARG A 21 2.54 1.98 -17.66
C ARG A 21 2.13 3.45 -17.82
N ALA A 22 1.64 3.86 -18.98
CA ALA A 22 1.25 5.25 -19.25
C ALA A 22 -0.04 5.64 -18.48
N ALA A 23 -0.93 4.67 -18.25
CA ALA A 23 -2.18 4.82 -17.52
C ALA A 23 -2.02 4.76 -16.00
N GLN A 24 -0.85 4.36 -15.48
CA GLN A 24 -0.64 4.10 -14.06
C GLN A 24 -1.19 5.22 -13.16
N ARG A 25 -0.83 6.49 -13.41
CA ARG A 25 -1.30 7.63 -12.59
C ARG A 25 -2.82 7.76 -12.52
N ARG A 26 -3.54 7.38 -13.58
CA ARG A 26 -5.02 7.42 -13.62
C ARG A 26 -5.66 6.19 -12.98
N ALA A 27 -4.93 5.07 -12.95
CA ALA A 27 -5.40 3.80 -12.42
C ALA A 27 -4.94 3.54 -10.99
N GLU A 28 -4.06 4.38 -10.43
CA GLU A 28 -3.65 4.29 -9.03
C GLU A 28 -4.87 4.44 -8.10
N GLN A 29 -4.91 3.60 -7.08
CA GLN A 29 -6.01 3.54 -6.13
C GLN A 29 -5.45 3.63 -4.70
N PRO A 30 -5.73 4.72 -3.93
CA PRO A 30 -5.27 4.85 -2.54
C PRO A 30 -5.70 3.73 -1.59
N GLY A 31 -6.67 2.90 -1.97
CA GLY A 31 -7.07 1.69 -1.23
C GLY A 31 -6.10 0.51 -1.34
N CYS A 32 -5.18 0.51 -2.31
CA CYS A 32 -4.17 -0.55 -2.41
C CYS A 32 -3.22 -0.50 -1.20
N LEU A 33 -2.91 -1.65 -0.58
CA LEU A 33 -2.00 -1.73 0.57
C LEU A 33 -0.63 -1.09 0.28
N HIS A 34 -0.11 -1.30 -0.94
CA HIS A 34 1.16 -0.74 -1.38
C HIS A 34 1.14 0.79 -1.42
N ALA A 35 0.01 1.41 -1.74
CA ALA A 35 -0.13 2.86 -1.69
C ALA A 35 -0.05 3.40 -0.25
N GLY A 36 -0.45 2.60 0.75
CA GLY A 36 -0.24 2.89 2.16
C GLY A 36 1.22 2.74 2.58
N MET A 37 1.88 1.63 2.20
CA MET A 37 3.31 1.40 2.47
C MET A 37 4.21 2.47 1.85
N ASP A 38 3.84 2.97 0.67
CA ASP A 38 4.59 4.00 -0.06
C ASP A 38 4.70 5.32 0.70
N LEU A 39 3.78 5.62 1.63
CA LEU A 39 3.89 6.81 2.47
C LEU A 39 5.19 6.80 3.29
N TYR A 40 5.57 5.65 3.86
CA TYR A 40 6.85 5.50 4.54
C TYR A 40 8.03 5.70 3.60
N LYS A 41 8.00 5.06 2.41
CA LYS A 41 9.04 5.20 1.38
C LYS A 41 9.29 6.66 1.03
N TRP A 42 8.22 7.43 0.82
CA TRP A 42 8.33 8.83 0.43
C TRP A 42 8.72 9.74 1.61
N CYS A 43 8.17 9.52 2.80
CA CYS A 43 8.62 10.23 4.00
C CYS A 43 10.12 10.05 4.23
N TYR A 44 10.62 8.81 4.14
CA TYR A 44 12.03 8.46 4.33
C TYR A 44 12.94 9.14 3.29
N LYS A 45 12.55 9.10 2.01
CA LYS A 45 13.32 9.74 0.92
C LYS A 45 13.39 11.26 1.04
N LEU A 46 12.47 11.88 1.75
CA LEU A 46 12.41 13.32 1.92
C LEU A 46 13.16 13.79 3.18
N ILE A 47 13.73 12.92 4.01
CA ILE A 47 14.55 13.34 5.16
C ILE A 47 15.72 14.24 4.69
N PRO A 48 16.03 15.35 5.39
CA PRO A 48 15.44 15.84 6.64
C PRO A 48 14.26 16.81 6.45
N LEU A 49 13.68 16.87 5.25
CA LEU A 49 12.59 17.79 4.91
C LEU A 49 11.23 17.34 5.48
N THR A 50 11.12 16.14 6.06
CA THR A 50 9.92 15.60 6.71
C THR A 50 10.12 15.43 8.21
N ASP A 51 9.05 15.59 8.98
CA ASP A 51 9.07 15.46 10.44
C ASP A 51 9.26 14.00 10.87
N SER A 52 10.07 13.75 11.90
CA SER A 52 10.34 12.39 12.40
C SER A 52 9.09 11.68 12.92
N ASP A 53 8.14 12.40 13.51
CA ASP A 53 6.85 11.83 13.95
C ASP A 53 6.03 11.32 12.75
N LEU A 54 5.97 12.08 11.66
CA LEU A 54 5.29 11.66 10.44
C LEU A 54 5.97 10.44 9.81
N LEU A 55 7.30 10.37 9.85
CA LEU A 55 8.04 9.19 9.39
C LEU A 55 7.67 7.94 10.20
N LEU A 56 7.63 8.06 11.54
CA LEU A 56 7.29 6.96 12.43
C LEU A 56 5.85 6.48 12.22
N ASP A 57 4.88 7.40 12.15
CA ASP A 57 3.48 7.07 11.88
C ASP A 57 3.32 6.30 10.55
N CYS A 58 4.01 6.77 9.51
CA CYS A 58 4.02 6.10 8.21
C CYS A 58 4.70 4.72 8.27
N PHE A 59 5.76 4.57 9.07
CA PHE A 59 6.44 3.29 9.28
C PHE A 59 5.52 2.27 9.96
N GLU A 60 4.82 2.64 11.02
CA GLU A 60 3.87 1.77 11.72
C GLU A 60 2.70 1.33 10.83
N LEU A 61 2.19 2.24 9.99
CA LEU A 61 1.21 1.92 8.96
C LEU A 61 1.79 0.91 7.95
N ALA A 62 3.01 1.13 7.47
CA ALA A 62 3.66 0.24 6.52
C ALA A 62 3.88 -1.16 7.10
N LEU A 63 4.22 -1.28 8.38
CA LEU A 63 4.30 -2.56 9.10
C LEU A 63 2.94 -3.26 9.15
N SER A 64 1.88 -2.54 9.54
CA SER A 64 0.51 -3.09 9.57
C SER A 64 0.06 -3.58 8.19
N ALA A 65 0.34 -2.79 7.14
CA ALA A 65 0.01 -3.15 5.78
C ALA A 65 0.83 -4.36 5.29
N ARG A 66 2.12 -4.43 5.67
CA ARG A 66 3.00 -5.56 5.33
C ARG A 66 2.56 -6.84 6.01
N GLU A 67 2.14 -6.77 7.27
CA GLU A 67 1.58 -7.93 7.96
C GLU A 67 0.39 -8.50 7.18
N LEU A 68 -0.57 -7.66 6.80
CA LEU A 68 -1.74 -8.09 6.05
C LEU A 68 -1.37 -8.68 4.68
N ASP A 69 -0.45 -8.03 3.96
CA ASP A 69 0.06 -8.49 2.66
C ASP A 69 0.74 -9.87 2.77
N MET A 70 1.58 -10.05 3.79
CA MET A 70 2.23 -11.33 4.09
C MET A 70 1.22 -12.43 4.45
N ARG A 71 0.22 -12.12 5.28
CA ARG A 71 -0.81 -13.08 5.69
C ARG A 71 -1.73 -13.49 4.55
N ALA A 72 -1.92 -12.65 3.53
CA ALA A 72 -2.68 -12.97 2.33
C ALA A 72 -1.84 -13.58 1.20
N SER A 73 -0.54 -13.72 1.39
CA SER A 73 0.40 -14.32 0.44
C SER A 73 0.24 -15.85 0.39
N PRO A 74 0.78 -16.54 -0.64
CA PRO A 74 0.74 -18.00 -0.71
C PRO A 74 1.72 -18.70 0.24
N TYR A 75 2.51 -17.96 1.01
CA TYR A 75 3.53 -18.53 1.91
C TYR A 75 2.94 -18.91 3.27
N ASP A 76 3.35 -20.06 3.80
CA ASP A 76 3.06 -20.42 5.18
C ASP A 76 4.01 -19.68 6.13
N LEU A 77 3.42 -18.78 6.93
CA LEU A 77 4.13 -17.95 7.91
C LEU A 77 3.76 -18.31 9.35
N THR A 78 3.12 -19.45 9.58
CA THR A 78 2.69 -19.89 10.91
C THR A 78 3.86 -20.08 11.87
N ALA A 79 5.00 -20.55 11.37
CA ALA A 79 6.26 -20.65 12.13
C ALA A 79 6.79 -19.29 12.63
N TYR A 80 6.35 -18.19 12.01
CA TYR A 80 6.67 -16.82 12.40
C TYR A 80 5.55 -16.15 13.22
N GLY A 81 4.50 -16.89 13.59
CA GLY A 81 3.40 -16.40 14.41
C GLY A 81 2.25 -15.73 13.63
N TYR A 82 2.24 -15.81 12.29
CA TYR A 82 1.19 -15.20 11.48
C TYR A 82 0.13 -16.22 11.06
N SER A 83 -1.14 -15.90 11.34
CA SER A 83 -2.28 -16.68 10.82
C SER A 83 -2.66 -16.22 9.41
N PRO A 84 -2.81 -17.14 8.45
CA PRO A 84 -3.12 -16.80 7.07
C PRO A 84 -4.51 -16.18 6.94
N VAL A 85 -4.66 -15.27 5.99
CA VAL A 85 -5.96 -14.79 5.50
C VAL A 85 -6.29 -15.60 4.24
N GLN A 86 -7.27 -16.48 4.35
CA GLN A 86 -7.67 -17.41 3.28
C GLN A 86 -8.46 -16.72 2.16
N ILE A 87 -7.77 -15.91 1.33
CA ILE A 87 -8.35 -15.11 0.24
C ILE A 87 -9.02 -15.94 -0.88
N GLU A 88 -8.79 -17.24 -0.91
CA GLU A 88 -9.50 -18.19 -1.77
C GLU A 88 -10.96 -18.40 -1.34
N THR A 89 -11.26 -18.20 -0.05
CA THR A 89 -12.61 -18.33 0.50
C THR A 89 -13.39 -17.01 0.41
N ALA A 90 -14.72 -17.07 0.37
CA ALA A 90 -15.55 -15.85 0.37
C ALA A 90 -15.38 -15.02 1.65
N THR A 91 -15.33 -15.70 2.81
CA THR A 91 -15.11 -15.06 4.10
C THR A 91 -13.73 -14.40 4.18
N GLY A 92 -12.67 -15.13 3.82
CA GLY A 92 -11.31 -14.57 3.85
C GLY A 92 -11.12 -13.38 2.90
N ARG A 93 -11.77 -13.37 1.73
CA ARG A 93 -11.81 -12.16 0.88
C ARG A 93 -12.49 -10.99 1.55
N ALA A 94 -13.62 -11.22 2.22
CA ALA A 94 -14.34 -10.17 2.92
C ALA A 94 -13.51 -9.62 4.09
N ASP A 95 -12.82 -10.49 4.83
CA ASP A 95 -11.93 -10.14 5.94
C ASP A 95 -10.74 -9.31 5.43
N TYR A 96 -10.11 -9.75 4.35
CA TYR A 96 -9.03 -9.02 3.69
C TYR A 96 -9.47 -7.64 3.22
N ALA A 97 -10.64 -7.55 2.56
CA ALA A 97 -11.18 -6.28 2.08
C ALA A 97 -11.47 -5.29 3.22
N ARG A 98 -11.99 -5.77 4.36
CA ARG A 98 -12.19 -4.93 5.55
C ARG A 98 -10.86 -4.44 6.12
N ALA A 99 -9.91 -5.34 6.32
CA ALA A 99 -8.59 -4.97 6.84
C ALA A 99 -7.84 -4.00 5.90
N GLN A 100 -7.94 -4.19 4.59
CA GLN A 100 -7.40 -3.26 3.60
C GLN A 100 -8.09 -1.88 3.67
N SER A 101 -9.40 -1.85 3.89
CA SER A 101 -10.15 -0.61 4.07
C SER A 101 -9.71 0.14 5.33
N ASP A 102 -9.45 -0.58 6.43
CA ASP A 102 -8.95 0.01 7.68
C ASP A 102 -7.55 0.62 7.50
N ILE A 103 -6.66 -0.07 6.78
CA ILE A 103 -5.34 0.48 6.41
C ILE A 103 -5.51 1.74 5.56
N ALA A 104 -6.40 1.73 4.57
CA ALA A 104 -6.64 2.88 3.72
C ALA A 104 -7.18 4.09 4.50
N ALA A 105 -8.07 3.85 5.46
CA ALA A 105 -8.61 4.87 6.36
C ALA A 105 -7.51 5.48 7.24
N ARG A 106 -6.63 4.66 7.82
CA ARG A 106 -5.46 5.11 8.60
C ARG A 106 -4.43 5.84 7.73
N ALA A 107 -4.28 5.46 6.47
CA ALA A 107 -3.36 6.09 5.53
C ALA A 107 -3.81 7.48 5.08
N ALA A 108 -5.13 7.74 5.05
CA ALA A 108 -5.68 9.00 4.55
C ALA A 108 -5.14 10.25 5.27
N PRO A 109 -5.16 10.37 6.61
CA PRO A 109 -4.61 11.53 7.30
C PRO A 109 -3.09 11.66 7.14
N LEU A 110 -2.35 10.55 7.11
CA LEU A 110 -0.89 10.57 6.91
C LEU A 110 -0.51 11.06 5.52
N ARG A 111 -1.26 10.62 4.50
CA ARG A 111 -1.14 11.12 3.12
C ARG A 111 -1.39 12.62 3.03
N ALA A 112 -2.45 13.11 3.69
CA ALA A 112 -2.76 14.53 3.72
C ALA A 112 -1.63 15.36 4.37
N ARG A 113 -1.09 14.89 5.51
CA ARG A 113 0.06 15.53 6.19
C ARG A 113 1.30 15.58 5.31
N LEU A 114 1.65 14.47 4.66
CA LEU A 114 2.81 14.41 3.75
C LEU A 114 2.64 15.36 2.55
N LEU A 115 1.45 15.39 1.95
CA LEU A 115 1.15 16.31 0.84
C LEU A 115 1.25 17.77 1.25
N ASP A 116 0.68 18.15 2.40
CA ASP A 116 0.76 19.53 2.90
C ASP A 116 2.22 19.95 3.17
N ARG A 117 3.02 19.03 3.73
CA ARG A 117 4.46 19.27 3.91
C ARG A 117 5.16 19.52 2.58
N CYS A 118 4.93 18.68 1.57
CA CYS A 118 5.47 18.87 0.23
C CYS A 118 5.03 20.20 -0.39
N HIS A 119 3.76 20.59 -0.25
CA HIS A 119 3.27 21.87 -0.74
C HIS A 119 3.95 23.05 -0.03
N THR A 120 4.20 22.96 1.27
CA THR A 120 4.92 23.99 2.03
C THR A 120 6.35 24.14 1.54
N LEU A 121 7.07 23.03 1.32
CA LEU A 121 8.43 23.04 0.78
C LEU A 121 8.50 23.64 -0.63
N LEU A 122 7.50 23.37 -1.48
CA LEU A 122 7.45 23.94 -2.83
C LEU A 122 7.12 25.44 -2.87
N ARG A 123 6.39 25.96 -1.87
CA ARG A 123 6.10 27.40 -1.73
C ARG A 123 7.29 28.20 -1.20
N HIS A 124 8.15 27.55 -0.43
CA HIS A 124 9.35 28.14 0.16
C HIS A 124 10.57 27.27 -0.19
N PRO A 125 10.99 27.25 -1.46
CA PRO A 125 12.21 26.55 -1.84
C PRO A 125 13.37 27.16 -1.04
N THR A 126 13.98 26.34 -0.19
CA THR A 126 15.16 26.68 0.61
C THR A 126 16.34 27.04 -0.28
#